data_AF-A0A4Q3JGN9-F1
#
_entry.id   AF-A0A4Q3JGN9-F1
#
_cell.length_a   1.000
_cell.length_b   1.000
_cell.length_c   1.000
_cell.angle_alpha   90.00
_cell.angle_beta   90.00
_cell.angle_gamma   90.00
#
_symmetry.space_group_name_H-M   'P 1'
#
loop_
_entity.id
_entity.type
_entity.pdbx_description
1 polymer ?
#
loop_
_entity_poly.entity_id
_entity_poly.type
_entity_poly.pdbx_seq_one_letter_code
_entity_poly.pdbx_strand_id
1 'polypeptide(L)'
;QGTAPLEDRAKSHLHTNCSFCHRPGGTGLGNADYRFATPFAAMGVCDATPQSGDLGVEGARVITPGDPARSVLSLRVHALDSKRMPPLGSSVVDEQGVALIDSFITSLQGCP
;
A
#
# COMPACT_ATOMS: atom_id res chain seq x y z
N GLN A 1 -12.89 -14.16 -4.31
CA GLN A 1 -12.56 -13.31 -3.14
C GLN A 1 -13.16 -13.93 -1.88
N GLY A 2 -12.38 -14.08 -0.81
CA GLY A 2 -12.81 -14.73 0.44
C GLY A 2 -13.71 -13.86 1.33
N THR A 3 -14.34 -14.48 2.34
CA THR A 3 -15.31 -13.85 3.27
C THR A 3 -14.68 -13.17 4.49
N ALA A 4 -13.35 -13.16 4.59
CA ALA A 4 -12.63 -12.50 5.68
C ALA A 4 -12.83 -10.96 5.64
N PRO A 5 -12.66 -10.27 6.79
CA PRO A 5 -12.70 -8.81 6.85
C PRO A 5 -11.81 -8.14 5.80
N LEU A 6 -12.22 -6.97 5.33
CA LEU A 6 -11.51 -6.23 4.28
C LEU A 6 -10.06 -5.93 4.67
N GLU A 7 -9.83 -5.47 5.91
CA GLU A 7 -8.48 -5.21 6.41
C GLU A 7 -7.61 -6.47 6.40
N ASP A 8 -8.10 -7.61 6.88
CA ASP A 8 -7.34 -8.86 6.88
C ASP A 8 -6.96 -9.31 5.48
N ARG A 9 -7.88 -9.17 4.52
CA ARG A 9 -7.62 -9.46 3.10
C ARG A 9 -6.55 -8.52 2.55
N ALA A 10 -6.66 -7.22 2.79
CA ALA A 10 -5.69 -6.23 2.33
C ALA A 10 -4.30 -6.45 2.95
N LYS A 11 -4.23 -6.70 4.26
CA LYS A 11 -2.99 -7.03 4.97
C LYS A 11 -2.36 -8.32 4.48
N SER A 12 -3.16 -9.32 4.14
CA SER A 12 -2.65 -10.57 3.55
C SER A 12 -2.00 -10.29 2.19
N HIS A 13 -2.66 -9.49 1.33
CA HIS A 13 -2.10 -9.08 0.05
C HIS A 13 -0.80 -8.28 0.20
N LEU A 14 -0.78 -7.29 1.11
CA LEU A 14 0.41 -6.49 1.42
C LEU A 14 1.54 -7.35 2.01
N HIS A 15 1.19 -8.36 2.82
CA HIS A 15 2.18 -9.28 3.36
C HIS A 15 2.89 -10.07 2.28
N THR A 16 2.13 -10.67 1.37
CA THR A 16 2.67 -11.50 0.28
C THR A 16 3.46 -10.66 -0.73
N ASN A 17 2.97 -9.48 -1.09
CA ASN A 17 3.53 -8.71 -2.19
C ASN A 17 4.57 -7.66 -1.75
N CYS A 18 4.47 -7.12 -0.54
CA CYS A 18 5.25 -5.94 -0.14
C CYS A 18 6.14 -6.19 1.08
N SER A 19 5.73 -7.06 2.01
CA SER A 19 6.42 -7.15 3.29
C SER A 19 7.85 -7.65 3.20
N PHE A 20 8.22 -8.39 2.15
CA PHE A 20 9.59 -8.89 1.99
C PHE A 20 10.63 -7.76 2.09
N CYS A 21 10.37 -6.63 1.42
CA CYS A 21 11.21 -5.44 1.49
C CYS A 21 10.74 -4.46 2.57
N HIS A 22 9.43 -4.28 2.73
CA HIS A 22 8.84 -3.28 3.64
C HIS A 22 8.48 -3.92 4.98
N ARG A 23 9.50 -4.05 5.82
CA ARG A 23 9.46 -4.54 7.21
C ARG A 23 10.64 -3.93 7.99
N PRO A 24 10.64 -3.97 9.33
CA PRO A 24 11.81 -3.55 10.11
C PRO A 24 13.09 -4.27 9.67
N GLY A 25 14.13 -3.50 9.36
CA GLY A 25 15.41 -4.01 8.84
C GLY A 25 15.37 -4.51 7.39
N GLY A 26 14.25 -4.34 6.68
CA GLY A 26 14.11 -4.67 5.26
C GLY A 26 14.78 -3.64 4.35
N THR A 27 14.80 -3.95 3.06
CA THR A 27 15.44 -3.12 2.02
C THR A 27 14.51 -2.07 1.40
N GLY A 28 13.22 -2.07 1.78
CA GLY A 28 12.26 -1.07 1.34
C GLY A 28 12.54 0.30 1.95
N LEU A 29 12.33 1.36 1.17
CA LEU A 29 12.46 2.74 1.66
C LEU A 29 11.25 3.11 2.55
N GLY A 30 11.49 4.00 3.51
CA GLY A 30 10.47 4.44 4.46
C GLY A 30 10.30 3.51 5.66
N ASN A 31 9.30 3.84 6.49
CA ASN A 31 9.00 3.13 7.74
C ASN A 31 7.86 2.10 7.59
N ALA A 32 7.45 1.81 6.36
CA ALA A 32 6.32 0.93 6.09
C ALA A 32 6.61 -0.50 6.57
N ASP A 33 5.72 -1.05 7.39
CA ASP A 33 5.75 -2.45 7.81
C ASP A 33 4.48 -3.18 7.38
N TYR A 34 4.57 -3.89 6.26
CA TYR A 34 3.44 -4.59 5.65
C TYR A 34 3.29 -6.05 6.13
N ARG A 35 3.94 -6.44 7.23
CA ARG A 35 3.74 -7.79 7.78
C ARG A 35 2.29 -7.97 8.23
N PHE A 36 1.70 -9.15 7.96
CA PHE A 36 0.31 -9.44 8.31
C PHE A 36 0.01 -9.21 9.81
N ALA A 37 0.96 -9.59 10.67
CA ALA A 37 0.82 -9.44 12.12
C ALA A 37 0.93 -7.99 12.61
N THR A 38 1.41 -7.05 11.79
CA THR A 38 1.54 -5.64 12.18
C THR A 38 0.16 -4.98 12.13
N PRO A 39 -0.36 -4.42 13.24
CA PRO A 39 -1.63 -3.67 13.23
C PRO A 39 -1.52 -2.43 12.33
N PHE A 40 -2.62 -1.99 11.70
CA PHE A 40 -2.60 -0.82 10.81
C PHE A 40 -1.98 0.42 11.47
N ALA A 41 -2.29 0.67 12.74
CA ALA A 41 -1.73 1.76 13.54
C ALA A 41 -0.20 1.72 13.69
N ALA A 42 0.39 0.52 13.62
CA ALA A 42 1.83 0.31 13.75
C ALA A 42 2.54 0.17 12.40
N MET A 43 1.81 0.19 11.28
CA MET A 43 2.42 0.03 9.95
C MET A 43 3.24 1.24 9.52
N GLY A 44 3.06 2.41 10.13
CA GLY A 44 3.81 3.63 9.82
C GLY A 44 3.49 4.23 8.44
N VAL A 45 2.29 3.97 7.90
CA VAL A 45 1.90 4.36 6.54
C VAL A 45 0.73 5.35 6.47
N CYS A 46 -0.08 5.45 7.52
CA CYS A 46 -1.23 6.35 7.51
C CYS A 46 -0.78 7.81 7.63
N ASP A 47 -1.20 8.66 6.68
CA ASP A 47 -0.79 10.07 6.52
C ASP A 47 0.73 10.32 6.56
N ALA A 48 1.52 9.28 6.34
CA ALA A 48 2.98 9.38 6.33
C ALA A 48 3.47 10.07 5.07
N THR A 49 4.47 10.95 5.21
CA THR A 49 5.14 11.57 4.06
C THR A 49 5.95 10.51 3.30
N PRO A 50 5.73 10.34 1.98
CA PRO A 50 6.47 9.35 1.19
C PRO A 50 7.93 9.80 1.00
N GLN A 51 8.88 8.91 1.30
CA GLN A 51 10.32 9.22 1.15
C GLN A 51 10.80 9.20 -0.30
N SER A 52 10.15 8.43 -1.17
CA SER A 52 10.49 8.32 -2.59
C SER A 52 9.69 9.28 -3.48
N GLY A 53 9.24 10.41 -2.93
CA GLY A 53 8.41 11.40 -3.62
C GLY A 53 6.92 11.02 -3.71
N ASP A 54 6.14 11.96 -4.23
CA ASP A 54 4.68 11.93 -4.32
C ASP A 54 4.13 11.44 -5.67
N LEU A 55 5.03 10.98 -6.55
CA LEU A 55 4.75 10.53 -7.91
C LEU A 55 4.13 11.58 -8.84
N GLY A 56 4.21 12.86 -8.48
CA GLY A 56 3.59 13.98 -9.20
C GLY A 56 2.19 14.33 -8.71
N VAL A 57 1.73 13.74 -7.60
CA VAL A 57 0.45 14.07 -6.96
C VAL A 57 0.71 14.95 -5.74
N GLU A 58 0.45 16.24 -5.87
CA GLU A 58 0.74 17.21 -4.83
C GLU A 58 0.09 16.82 -3.48
N GLY A 59 0.91 16.78 -2.44
CA GLY A 59 0.45 16.49 -1.09
C GLY A 59 0.03 15.04 -0.87
N ALA A 60 0.37 14.10 -1.77
CA ALA A 60 0.13 12.68 -1.54
C ALA A 60 0.82 12.19 -0.26
N ARG A 61 0.20 11.19 0.38
CA ARG A 61 0.74 10.46 1.52
C ARG A 61 0.96 9.01 1.14
N VAL A 62 1.66 8.24 1.97
CA VAL A 62 1.81 6.80 1.73
C VAL A 62 0.42 6.16 1.65
N ILE A 63 -0.45 6.45 2.62
CA ILE A 63 -1.89 6.25 2.56
C ILE A 63 -2.58 7.53 3.04
N THR A 64 -3.46 8.08 2.20
CA THR A 64 -4.45 9.10 2.58
C THR A 64 -5.77 8.36 2.85
N PRO A 65 -6.30 8.36 4.09
CA PRO A 65 -7.59 7.73 4.39
C PRO A 65 -8.70 8.21 3.46
N GLY A 66 -9.47 7.28 2.89
CA GLY A 66 -10.60 7.58 2.01
C GLY A 66 -10.22 7.96 0.57
N ASP A 67 -8.94 8.15 0.24
CA ASP A 67 -8.51 8.69 -1.05
C ASP A 67 -7.34 7.88 -1.66
N PRO A 68 -7.65 6.85 -2.47
CA PRO A 68 -6.64 6.09 -3.21
C PRO A 68 -5.84 6.95 -4.20
N ALA A 69 -6.45 7.95 -4.83
CA ALA A 69 -5.80 8.78 -5.85
C ALA A 69 -4.69 9.67 -5.25
N ARG A 70 -4.80 10.02 -3.96
CA ARG A 70 -3.75 10.72 -3.19
C ARG A 70 -2.91 9.79 -2.31
N SER A 71 -2.96 8.48 -2.56
CA SER A 71 -2.20 7.48 -1.81
C SER A 71 -1.11 6.86 -2.67
N VAL A 72 0.16 7.11 -2.31
CA VAL A 72 1.33 6.56 -3.03
C VAL A 72 1.27 5.03 -3.09
N LEU A 73 0.76 4.35 -2.06
CA LEU A 73 0.58 2.90 -2.09
C LEU A 73 -0.31 2.47 -3.26
N SER A 74 -1.49 3.09 -3.43
CA SER A 74 -2.41 2.78 -4.54
C SER A 74 -1.79 3.13 -5.89
N LEU A 75 -1.19 4.32 -6.02
CA LEU A 75 -0.54 4.75 -7.26
C LEU A 75 0.55 3.78 -7.73
N ARG A 76 1.32 3.20 -6.79
CA ARG A 76 2.39 2.24 -7.11
C ARG A 76 1.88 0.87 -7.55
N VAL A 77 0.78 0.38 -6.98
CA VAL A 77 0.21 -0.92 -7.39
C VAL A 77 -0.52 -0.84 -8.74
N HIS A 78 -0.98 0.36 -9.13
CA HIS A 78 -1.54 0.64 -10.45
C HIS A 78 -0.50 0.78 -11.56
N ALA A 79 0.72 1.16 -11.23
CA ALA A 79 1.73 1.49 -12.22
C ALA A 79 2.27 0.26 -12.96
N LEU A 80 2.62 0.44 -14.23
CA LEU A 80 3.37 -0.53 -15.06
C LEU A 80 4.75 -0.03 -15.46
N ASP A 81 5.11 1.19 -15.06
CA ASP A 81 6.38 1.83 -15.34
C ASP A 81 7.38 1.64 -14.17
N SER A 82 8.46 2.41 -14.15
CA SER A 82 9.50 2.36 -13.11
C SER A 82 9.01 2.74 -11.70
N LYS A 83 7.79 3.26 -11.54
CA LYS A 83 7.20 3.61 -10.24
C LYS A 83 6.50 2.43 -9.58
N ARG A 84 6.28 1.35 -10.34
CA ARG A 84 5.53 0.15 -9.91
C ARG A 84 6.08 -0.48 -8.65
N MET A 85 5.17 -0.96 -7.80
CA MET A 85 5.47 -1.93 -6.75
C MET A 85 4.50 -3.13 -6.82
N PRO A 86 5.00 -4.37 -6.67
CA PRO A 86 6.42 -4.75 -6.64
C PRO A 86 7.13 -4.49 -7.99
N PRO A 87 8.45 -4.27 -8.02
CA PRO A 87 9.16 -3.83 -9.23
C PRO A 87 9.30 -4.93 -10.30
N LEU A 88 8.90 -6.17 -9.99
CA LEU A 88 9.07 -7.34 -10.84
C LEU A 88 7.78 -8.17 -10.84
N GLY A 89 7.51 -8.91 -11.92
CA GLY A 89 6.58 -10.04 -11.88
C GLY A 89 5.40 -10.01 -12.86
N SER A 90 5.19 -8.94 -13.63
CA SER A 90 4.15 -8.93 -14.68
C SER A 90 4.32 -7.72 -15.62
N SER A 91 3.79 -7.79 -16.84
CA SER A 91 3.54 -6.61 -17.71
C SER A 91 2.08 -6.14 -17.65
N VAL A 92 1.27 -6.78 -16.82
CA VAL A 92 -0.17 -6.55 -16.65
C VAL A 92 -0.45 -6.16 -15.20
N VAL A 93 -1.45 -5.31 -14.99
CA VAL A 93 -1.91 -4.91 -13.65
C VAL A 93 -2.64 -6.09 -12.99
N ASP A 94 -2.39 -6.33 -11.70
CA ASP A 94 -3.24 -7.22 -10.90
C ASP A 94 -4.52 -6.46 -10.52
N GLU A 95 -5.53 -6.51 -11.38
CA GLU A 95 -6.78 -5.78 -11.18
C GLU A 95 -7.46 -6.13 -9.84
N GLN A 96 -7.36 -7.38 -9.39
CA GLN A 96 -7.97 -7.82 -8.14
C GLN A 96 -7.20 -7.31 -6.92
N GLY A 97 -5.87 -7.33 -6.98
CA GLY A 97 -5.00 -6.77 -5.94
C GLY A 97 -5.17 -5.26 -5.82
N VAL A 98 -5.16 -4.55 -6.95
CA VAL A 98 -5.39 -3.11 -7.02
C VAL A 98 -6.75 -2.73 -6.43
N ALA A 99 -7.84 -3.36 -6.90
CA ALA A 99 -9.17 -3.08 -6.41
C ALA A 99 -9.32 -3.37 -4.90
N LEU A 100 -8.60 -4.37 -4.38
CA LEU A 100 -8.56 -4.67 -2.95
C LEU A 100 -7.87 -3.57 -2.14
N ILE A 101 -6.72 -3.07 -2.60
CA ILE A 101 -5.99 -1.99 -1.95
C ILE A 101 -6.80 -0.68 -1.98
N ASP A 102 -7.42 -0.37 -3.11
CA ASP A 102 -8.29 0.81 -3.22
C ASP A 102 -9.50 0.72 -2.31
N SER A 103 -10.14 -0.45 -2.25
CA SER A 103 -11.27 -0.68 -1.34
C SER A 103 -10.85 -0.50 0.12
N PHE A 104 -9.67 -1.02 0.49
CA PHE A 104 -9.13 -0.85 1.83
C PHE A 104 -8.90 0.64 2.14
N ILE A 105 -8.18 1.37 1.29
CA ILE A 105 -7.91 2.80 1.50
C ILE A 105 -9.21 3.61 1.58
N THR A 106 -10.16 3.35 0.68
CA THR A 106 -11.47 4.01 0.65
C THR A 106 -12.26 3.77 1.93
N SER A 107 -12.11 2.60 2.56
CA SER A 107 -12.83 2.26 3.80
C SER A 107 -12.29 2.96 5.04
N LEU A 108 -11.09 3.55 4.98
CA LEU A 108 -10.47 4.23 6.12
C LEU A 108 -11.11 5.60 6.35
N GLN A 109 -11.55 5.87 7.58
CA GLN A 109 -12.15 7.14 7.96
C GLN A 109 -11.13 8.17 8.48
N GLY A 110 -9.93 7.71 8.82
CA GLY A 110 -8.86 8.51 9.39
C GLY A 110 -7.70 7.62 9.82
N CYS A 111 -6.64 8.25 10.33
CA CYS A 111 -5.57 7.52 10.97
C CYS A 111 -5.93 7.14 12.40
N PRO A 112 -5.57 5.92 12.84
CA PRO A 112 -5.74 5.48 14.22
C PRO A 112 -4.83 6.25 15.20
#